data_AF-A0A1M5SAU2-F1
#
_entry.id   AF-A0A1M5SAU2-F1
#
_cell.length_a   1.000
_cell.length_b   1.000
_cell.length_c   1.000
_cell.angle_alpha   90.00
_cell.angle_beta   90.00
_cell.angle_gamma   90.00
#
_symmetry.space_group_name_H-M   'P 1'
#
loop_
_entity.id
_entity.type
_entity.pdbx_description
1 polymer ?
#
loop_
_entity_poly.entity_id
_entity_poly.type
_entity_poly.pdbx_seq_one_letter_code
_entity_poly.pdbx_strand_id
1 'polypeptide(L)'
;MASLCYHVERTANQAPLLMTAPRTPESILSAYFGPFAVSTWQLLPSIEAATRNQPYSFMDMDAYNALVRERPERAQAIYWREMIMRVHLSCCASVLRHTEWLNALFMTIDGNCLFGTYAACRGFLESAADACYSLSPVPKTLATSLASIRARLKERPTDTVYISKELEDRLIHFTHGRKLQRKEVADPVHAAKQIREYLDGLQQLGVADVHALYGELCSITHPSAESVLIWFEGTKEAQEVIWRRTETDQRECIEKFLNDWKETNEGVFNAAFVPAFMSLRHLHKLDFLPKIPELKSFPLENFPAWKTIERQITK
;
A
#
# COMPACT_ATOMS: atom_id res chain seq x y z
N MET A 1 11.45 21.64 33.04
CA MET A 1 12.23 22.50 32.12
C MET A 1 12.35 21.77 30.79
N ALA A 2 11.34 21.91 29.92
CA ALA A 2 11.43 21.46 28.54
C ALA A 2 11.70 22.70 27.67
N SER A 3 12.85 22.72 27.01
CA SER A 3 13.27 23.80 26.11
C SER A 3 12.48 23.66 24.81
N LEU A 4 11.37 24.40 24.68
CA LEU A 4 10.68 24.57 23.39
C LEU A 4 11.53 25.52 22.54
N CYS A 5 12.03 25.04 21.41
CA CYS A 5 12.70 25.86 20.41
C CYS A 5 11.73 26.93 19.90
N TYR A 6 12.05 28.19 20.14
CA TYR A 6 11.33 29.34 19.61
C TYR A 6 11.97 29.75 18.28
N HIS A 7 11.24 29.65 17.17
CA HIS A 7 11.59 30.33 15.94
C HIS A 7 10.80 31.63 15.85
N VAL A 8 11.52 32.74 15.68
CA VAL A 8 10.96 34.09 15.49
C VAL A 8 11.25 34.55 14.06
N GLU A 9 10.26 35.25 13.52
CA GLU A 9 10.20 36.14 12.35
C GLU A 9 9.62 35.59 11.04
N ARG A 10 8.42 36.11 10.70
CA ARG A 10 8.15 36.67 9.37
C ARG A 10 7.11 37.79 9.39
N THR A 11 7.45 38.86 8.69
CA THR A 11 6.66 40.07 8.42
C THR A 11 5.53 39.81 7.43
N ALA A 12 4.38 40.43 7.70
CA ALA A 12 3.16 40.42 6.90
C ALA A 12 3.34 41.01 5.48
N ASN A 13 2.85 40.28 4.49
CA ASN A 13 2.24 40.80 3.26
C ASN A 13 1.65 39.63 2.47
N GLN A 14 0.35 39.38 2.57
CA GLN A 14 -0.36 38.49 1.64
C GLN A 14 -1.28 39.31 0.73
N ALA A 15 -0.92 39.32 -0.55
CA ALA A 15 -1.77 39.77 -1.64
C ALA A 15 -2.98 38.83 -1.79
N PRO A 16 -4.12 39.29 -2.34
CA PRO A 16 -5.31 38.46 -2.46
C PRO A 16 -5.04 37.23 -3.33
N LEU A 17 -5.25 36.05 -2.75
CA LEU A 17 -5.12 34.75 -3.40
C LEU A 17 -6.04 34.69 -4.63
N LEU A 18 -5.40 34.69 -5.81
CA LEU A 18 -6.01 34.39 -7.10
C LEU A 18 -6.82 33.10 -7.01
N MET A 19 -8.02 33.10 -7.62
CA MET A 19 -8.83 31.89 -7.80
C MET A 19 -8.01 30.83 -8.55
N THR A 20 -7.38 29.93 -7.81
CA THR A 20 -6.60 28.84 -8.39
C THR A 20 -7.55 27.82 -9.02
N ALA A 21 -7.15 27.27 -10.16
CA ALA A 21 -7.87 26.19 -10.82
C ALA A 21 -8.21 25.01 -9.88
N PRO A 22 -9.28 24.25 -10.15
CA PRO A 22 -9.61 23.03 -9.40
C PRO A 22 -8.42 22.06 -9.38
N ARG A 23 -8.15 21.43 -8.22
CA ARG A 23 -7.11 20.41 -8.10
C ARG A 23 -7.70 19.06 -8.53
N THR A 24 -7.46 18.64 -9.77
CA THR A 24 -7.86 17.30 -10.22
C THR A 24 -6.98 16.23 -9.56
N PRO A 25 -7.46 14.98 -9.40
CA PRO A 25 -6.64 13.86 -8.94
C PRO A 25 -5.31 13.75 -9.70
N GLU A 26 -5.33 13.90 -11.02
CA GLU A 26 -4.14 13.79 -11.86
C GLU A 26 -3.12 14.90 -11.58
N SER A 27 -3.57 16.13 -11.29
CA SER A 27 -2.64 17.22 -10.98
C SER A 27 -1.97 17.01 -9.61
N ILE A 28 -2.71 16.53 -8.62
CA ILE A 28 -2.18 16.16 -7.30
C ILE A 28 -1.18 15.00 -7.44
N LEU A 29 -1.55 13.94 -8.13
CA LEU A 29 -0.70 12.76 -8.34
C LEU A 29 0.60 13.12 -9.05
N SER A 30 0.52 13.86 -10.16
CA SER A 30 1.70 14.28 -10.91
C SER A 30 2.60 15.23 -10.10
N ALA A 31 2.04 16.04 -9.22
CA ALA A 31 2.82 16.99 -8.42
C ALA A 31 3.57 16.30 -7.27
N TYR A 32 2.95 15.32 -6.60
CA TYR A 32 3.39 14.85 -5.27
C TYR A 32 3.67 13.35 -5.14
N PHE A 33 3.24 12.51 -6.09
CA PHE A 33 3.31 11.04 -5.96
C PHE A 33 4.20 10.37 -7.02
N GLY A 34 4.91 11.18 -7.81
CA GLY A 34 5.90 10.71 -8.77
C GLY A 34 5.36 10.45 -10.19
N PRO A 35 6.25 10.11 -11.13
CA PRO A 35 5.95 10.10 -12.57
C PRO A 35 4.98 9.00 -13.01
N PHE A 36 4.83 7.93 -12.20
CA PHE A 36 3.95 6.80 -12.52
C PHE A 36 2.57 6.90 -11.85
N ALA A 37 2.34 7.94 -11.06
CA ALA A 37 1.13 8.06 -10.26
C ALA A 37 -0.13 8.23 -11.12
N VAL A 38 -0.06 9.09 -12.15
CA VAL A 38 -1.18 9.32 -13.08
C VAL A 38 -1.49 8.07 -13.90
N SER A 39 -0.49 7.39 -14.45
CA SER A 39 -0.71 6.17 -15.24
C SER A 39 -1.25 5.02 -14.38
N THR A 40 -0.82 4.94 -13.12
CA THR A 40 -1.40 4.01 -12.14
C THR A 40 -2.87 4.32 -11.91
N TRP A 41 -3.21 5.58 -11.63
CA TRP A 41 -4.58 6.03 -11.38
C TRP A 41 -5.53 5.70 -12.52
N GLN A 42 -5.11 5.98 -13.76
CA GLN A 42 -5.88 5.71 -14.96
C GLN A 42 -6.12 4.20 -15.21
N LEU A 43 -5.30 3.33 -14.63
CA LEU A 43 -5.42 1.88 -14.80
C LEU A 43 -6.41 1.24 -13.82
N LEU A 44 -6.67 1.87 -12.67
CA LEU A 44 -7.48 1.30 -11.59
C LEU A 44 -8.89 0.88 -12.04
N PRO A 45 -9.64 1.69 -12.84
CA PRO A 45 -10.97 1.30 -13.31
C PRO A 45 -10.96 0.03 -14.18
N SER A 46 -9.93 -0.15 -15.02
CA SER A 46 -9.79 -1.35 -15.86
C SER A 46 -9.50 -2.60 -15.02
N ILE A 47 -8.66 -2.48 -13.99
CA ILE A 47 -8.39 -3.58 -13.05
C ILE A 47 -9.67 -3.98 -12.31
N GLU A 48 -10.40 -2.99 -11.78
CA GLU A 48 -11.67 -3.25 -11.08
C GLU A 48 -12.68 -3.95 -12.02
N ALA A 49 -12.91 -3.39 -13.20
CA ALA A 49 -13.87 -3.93 -14.16
C ALA A 49 -13.56 -5.38 -14.55
N ALA A 50 -12.28 -5.69 -14.80
CA ALA A 50 -11.85 -7.03 -15.18
C ALA A 50 -11.95 -8.06 -14.04
N THR A 51 -11.86 -7.63 -12.78
CA THR A 51 -11.73 -8.52 -11.61
C THR A 51 -12.98 -8.58 -10.73
N ARG A 52 -13.97 -7.69 -10.96
CA ARG A 52 -15.19 -7.53 -10.18
C ARG A 52 -15.94 -8.83 -9.87
N ASN A 53 -16.03 -9.73 -10.84
CA ASN A 53 -16.84 -10.95 -10.73
C ASN A 53 -15.99 -12.21 -10.47
N GLN A 54 -14.70 -12.07 -10.15
CA GLN A 54 -13.83 -13.22 -9.92
C GLN A 54 -14.19 -13.92 -8.59
N PRO A 55 -14.66 -15.18 -8.60
CA PRO A 55 -14.85 -15.93 -7.37
C PRO A 55 -13.52 -16.46 -6.84
N TYR A 56 -13.43 -16.61 -5.52
CA TYR A 56 -12.32 -17.28 -4.85
C TYR A 56 -12.88 -18.41 -3.99
N SER A 57 -12.37 -19.62 -4.18
CA SER A 57 -12.80 -20.81 -3.45
C SER A 57 -11.58 -21.53 -2.93
N PHE A 58 -11.63 -21.93 -1.66
CA PHE A 58 -10.53 -22.61 -0.98
C PHE A 58 -11.06 -23.90 -0.38
N MET A 59 -10.31 -24.99 -0.54
CA MET A 59 -10.62 -26.30 -0.02
C MET A 59 -10.51 -26.32 1.49
N ASP A 60 -11.42 -27.06 2.12
CA ASP A 60 -11.35 -27.35 3.55
C ASP A 60 -10.06 -28.11 3.91
N MET A 61 -9.44 -27.77 5.05
CA MET A 61 -8.14 -28.32 5.42
C MET A 61 -8.19 -29.82 5.73
N ASP A 62 -9.28 -30.33 6.30
CA ASP A 62 -9.41 -31.76 6.59
C ASP A 62 -9.58 -32.55 5.29
N ALA A 63 -10.38 -32.01 4.35
CA ALA A 63 -10.51 -32.56 3.00
C ALA A 63 -9.15 -32.55 2.25
N TYR A 64 -8.39 -31.47 2.36
CA TYR A 64 -7.05 -31.37 1.76
C TYR A 64 -6.09 -32.42 2.34
N ASN A 65 -6.05 -32.57 3.67
CA ASN A 65 -5.18 -33.52 4.35
C ASN A 65 -5.48 -34.98 3.98
N ALA A 66 -6.76 -35.32 3.79
CA ALA A 66 -7.14 -36.63 3.27
C ALA A 66 -6.61 -36.83 1.84
N LEU A 67 -6.80 -35.82 0.98
CA LEU A 67 -6.38 -35.88 -0.43
C LEU A 67 -4.86 -36.02 -0.62
N VAL A 68 -4.05 -35.39 0.23
CA VAL A 68 -2.58 -35.50 0.16
C VAL A 68 -2.10 -36.95 0.26
N ARG A 69 -2.76 -37.78 1.06
CA ARG A 69 -2.39 -39.19 1.27
C ARG A 69 -2.80 -40.08 0.10
N GLU A 70 -3.89 -39.75 -0.56
CA GLU A 70 -4.49 -40.58 -1.62
C GLU A 70 -4.03 -40.18 -3.03
N ARG A 71 -3.91 -38.87 -3.29
CA ARG A 71 -3.65 -38.28 -4.61
C ARG A 71 -2.76 -37.03 -4.48
N PRO A 72 -1.46 -37.19 -4.16
CA PRO A 72 -0.56 -36.08 -3.88
C PRO A 72 -0.42 -35.09 -5.05
N GLU A 73 -0.47 -35.55 -6.30
CA GLU A 73 -0.42 -34.69 -7.50
C GLU A 73 -1.65 -33.77 -7.58
N ARG A 74 -2.83 -34.32 -7.30
CA ARG A 74 -4.07 -33.56 -7.26
C ARG A 74 -4.06 -32.56 -6.10
N ALA A 75 -3.58 -32.96 -4.93
CA ALA A 75 -3.42 -32.06 -3.80
C ALA A 75 -2.46 -30.89 -4.12
N GLN A 76 -1.35 -31.17 -4.81
CA GLN A 76 -0.40 -30.13 -5.27
C GLN A 76 -1.03 -29.18 -6.31
N ALA A 77 -1.84 -29.71 -7.24
CA ALA A 77 -2.55 -28.88 -8.21
C ALA A 77 -3.53 -27.92 -7.52
N ILE A 78 -4.27 -28.41 -6.51
CA ILE A 78 -5.19 -27.60 -5.71
C ILE A 78 -4.44 -26.56 -4.90
N TYR A 79 -3.41 -26.96 -4.16
CA TYR A 79 -2.56 -26.05 -3.39
C TYR A 79 -2.07 -24.86 -4.23
N TRP A 80 -1.48 -25.12 -5.39
CA TRP A 80 -0.94 -24.06 -6.24
C TRP A 80 -2.04 -23.22 -6.90
N ARG A 81 -3.17 -23.82 -7.28
CA ARG A 81 -4.32 -23.07 -7.77
C ARG A 81 -4.82 -22.09 -6.71
N GLU A 82 -4.93 -22.54 -5.47
CA GLU A 82 -5.35 -21.70 -4.36
C GLU A 82 -4.32 -20.64 -3.99
N MET A 83 -3.03 -20.95 -4.00
CA MET A 83 -1.96 -19.96 -3.83
C MET A 83 -2.07 -18.84 -4.86
N ILE A 84 -2.29 -19.19 -6.14
CA ILE A 84 -2.50 -18.22 -7.21
C ILE A 84 -3.77 -17.40 -6.99
N MET A 85 -4.86 -18.02 -6.53
CA MET A 85 -6.08 -17.31 -6.16
C MET A 85 -5.86 -16.36 -4.99
N ARG A 86 -5.09 -16.74 -3.96
CA ARG A 86 -4.71 -15.88 -2.83
C ARG A 86 -3.87 -14.68 -3.28
N VAL A 87 -2.92 -14.90 -4.19
CA VAL A 87 -2.16 -13.79 -4.81
C VAL A 87 -3.11 -12.83 -5.53
N HIS A 88 -3.96 -13.35 -6.42
CA HIS A 88 -4.89 -12.52 -7.19
C HIS A 88 -5.82 -11.73 -6.27
N LEU A 89 -6.45 -12.39 -5.30
CA LEU A 89 -7.30 -11.76 -4.28
C LEU A 89 -6.55 -10.65 -3.55
N SER A 90 -5.33 -10.92 -3.11
CA SER A 90 -4.54 -9.96 -2.34
C SER A 90 -4.16 -8.74 -3.18
N CYS A 91 -3.77 -8.92 -4.44
CA CYS A 91 -3.50 -7.82 -5.37
C CYS A 91 -4.75 -6.98 -5.67
N CYS A 92 -5.89 -7.63 -5.94
CA CYS A 92 -7.14 -6.91 -6.20
C CYS A 92 -7.61 -6.13 -4.97
N ALA A 93 -7.62 -6.77 -3.81
CA ALA A 93 -8.04 -6.15 -2.57
C ALA A 93 -7.10 -5.02 -2.14
N SER A 94 -5.78 -5.14 -2.35
CA SER A 94 -4.84 -4.05 -2.08
C SER A 94 -5.14 -2.85 -3.00
N VAL A 95 -5.25 -3.08 -4.31
CA VAL A 95 -5.54 -2.03 -5.30
C VAL A 95 -6.83 -1.29 -4.94
N LEU A 96 -7.92 -2.00 -4.64
CA LEU A 96 -9.18 -1.38 -4.23
C LEU A 96 -9.03 -0.55 -2.95
N ARG A 97 -8.36 -1.10 -1.93
CA ARG A 97 -8.12 -0.41 -0.66
C ARG A 97 -7.30 0.87 -0.85
N HIS A 98 -6.28 0.81 -1.70
CA HIS A 98 -5.45 1.98 -2.05
C HIS A 98 -6.26 3.04 -2.82
N THR A 99 -7.11 2.63 -3.76
CA THR A 99 -8.02 3.54 -4.49
C THR A 99 -8.93 4.30 -3.54
N GLU A 100 -9.55 3.62 -2.57
CA GLU A 100 -10.43 4.26 -1.59
C GLU A 100 -9.69 5.30 -0.72
N TRP A 101 -8.46 4.99 -0.30
CA TRP A 101 -7.65 5.95 0.46
C TRP A 101 -7.21 7.16 -0.38
N LEU A 102 -6.89 6.95 -1.67
CA LEU A 102 -6.58 8.05 -2.59
C LEU A 102 -7.82 8.92 -2.85
N ASN A 103 -8.99 8.32 -3.04
CA ASN A 103 -10.26 9.05 -3.16
C ASN A 103 -10.50 9.93 -1.93
N ALA A 104 -10.36 9.37 -0.73
CA ALA A 104 -10.49 10.12 0.52
C ALA A 104 -9.49 11.29 0.57
N LEU A 105 -8.23 11.05 0.18
CA LEU A 105 -7.19 12.07 0.13
C LEU A 105 -7.56 13.23 -0.81
N PHE A 106 -8.02 12.92 -2.03
CA PHE A 106 -8.41 13.93 -3.00
C PHE A 106 -9.60 14.76 -2.51
N MET A 107 -10.62 14.11 -1.94
CA MET A 107 -11.77 14.81 -1.35
C MET A 107 -11.33 15.77 -0.25
N THR A 108 -10.40 15.37 0.61
CA THR A 108 -9.94 16.22 1.71
C THR A 108 -9.02 17.35 1.26
N ILE A 109 -8.21 17.15 0.22
CA ILE A 109 -7.38 18.19 -0.39
C ILE A 109 -8.27 19.24 -1.07
N ASP A 110 -9.27 18.80 -1.85
CA ASP A 110 -10.21 19.70 -2.53
C ASP A 110 -11.03 20.53 -1.54
N GLY A 111 -11.46 19.91 -0.43
CA GLY A 111 -12.14 20.57 0.68
C GLY A 111 -11.23 21.43 1.59
N ASN A 112 -9.94 21.56 1.29
CA ASN A 112 -8.92 22.20 2.14
C ASN A 112 -8.93 21.70 3.59
N CYS A 113 -9.29 20.43 3.81
CA CYS A 113 -9.39 19.82 5.13
C CYS A 113 -8.05 19.23 5.56
N LEU A 114 -7.28 19.98 6.35
CA LEU A 114 -5.94 19.57 6.79
C LEU A 114 -5.95 18.25 7.56
N PHE A 115 -6.82 18.12 8.57
CA PHE A 115 -6.94 16.88 9.36
C PHE A 115 -7.38 15.70 8.50
N GLY A 116 -8.31 15.92 7.58
CA GLY A 116 -8.74 14.90 6.62
C GLY A 116 -7.60 14.43 5.74
N THR A 117 -6.76 15.37 5.28
CA THR A 117 -5.59 15.07 4.42
C THR A 117 -4.59 14.21 5.16
N TYR A 118 -4.25 14.56 6.41
CA TYR A 118 -3.34 13.77 7.24
C TYR A 118 -3.93 12.39 7.57
N ALA A 119 -5.21 12.31 7.90
CA ALA A 119 -5.87 11.03 8.18
C ALA A 119 -5.89 10.12 6.94
N ALA A 120 -6.20 10.66 5.76
CA ALA A 120 -6.21 9.91 4.50
C ALA A 120 -4.80 9.47 4.09
N CYS A 121 -3.80 10.35 4.18
CA CYS A 121 -2.39 10.00 3.94
C CYS A 121 -1.91 8.90 4.90
N ARG A 122 -2.29 8.96 6.18
CA ARG A 122 -1.98 7.90 7.15
C ARG A 122 -2.61 6.57 6.75
N GLY A 123 -3.90 6.57 6.43
CA GLY A 123 -4.60 5.37 5.98
C GLY A 123 -3.98 4.77 4.71
N PHE A 124 -3.63 5.62 3.75
CA PHE A 124 -2.93 5.20 2.53
C PHE A 124 -1.56 4.57 2.85
N LEU A 125 -0.74 5.23 3.68
CA LEU A 125 0.58 4.73 4.10
C LEU A 125 0.48 3.38 4.82
N GLU A 126 -0.41 3.26 5.80
CA GLU A 126 -0.62 2.01 6.54
C GLU A 126 -1.07 0.87 5.59
N SER A 127 -1.99 1.18 4.67
CA SER A 127 -2.45 0.26 3.62
C SER A 127 -1.32 -0.14 2.66
N ALA A 128 -0.47 0.82 2.26
CA ALA A 128 0.70 0.56 1.41
C ALA A 128 1.72 -0.32 2.11
N ALA A 129 1.98 -0.09 3.40
CA ALA A 129 2.95 -0.85 4.18
C ALA A 129 2.51 -2.32 4.36
N ASP A 130 1.25 -2.57 4.69
CA ASP A 130 0.67 -3.92 4.79
C ASP A 130 0.71 -4.67 3.45
N ALA A 131 0.27 -4.01 2.38
CA ALA A 131 0.31 -4.57 1.03
C ALA A 131 1.74 -4.86 0.58
N CYS A 132 2.68 -3.96 0.87
CA CYS A 132 4.08 -4.13 0.51
C CYS A 132 4.72 -5.32 1.24
N TYR A 133 4.50 -5.45 2.56
CA TYR A 133 4.95 -6.61 3.33
C TYR A 133 4.46 -7.94 2.74
N SER A 134 3.20 -7.96 2.30
CA SER A 134 2.55 -9.17 1.84
C SER A 134 2.87 -9.51 0.38
N LEU A 135 2.92 -8.49 -0.49
CA LEU A 135 2.98 -8.65 -1.94
C LEU A 135 4.38 -8.46 -2.54
N SER A 136 5.30 -7.74 -1.89
CA SER A 136 6.64 -7.51 -2.45
C SER A 136 7.42 -8.80 -2.81
N PRO A 137 7.29 -9.93 -2.07
CA PRO A 137 7.98 -11.16 -2.45
C PRO A 137 7.32 -11.91 -3.61
N VAL A 138 6.02 -11.65 -3.86
CA VAL A 138 5.19 -12.45 -4.77
C VAL A 138 5.76 -12.51 -6.19
N PRO A 139 6.09 -11.38 -6.87
CA PRO A 139 6.52 -11.44 -8.26
C PRO A 139 7.75 -12.32 -8.47
N LYS A 140 8.75 -12.19 -7.58
CA LYS A 140 9.99 -12.97 -7.65
C LYS A 140 9.74 -14.46 -7.40
N THR A 141 8.92 -14.80 -6.40
CA THR A 141 8.58 -16.20 -6.08
C THR A 141 7.83 -16.87 -7.22
N LEU A 142 6.85 -16.17 -7.82
CA LEU A 142 6.12 -16.67 -8.98
C LEU A 142 7.03 -16.86 -10.19
N ALA A 143 7.89 -15.90 -10.50
CA ALA A 143 8.79 -15.97 -11.64
C ALA A 143 9.79 -17.12 -11.51
N THR A 144 10.41 -17.28 -10.34
CA THR A 144 11.38 -18.34 -10.08
C THR A 144 10.74 -19.74 -10.13
N SER A 145 9.47 -19.86 -9.75
CA SER A 145 8.78 -21.15 -9.65
C SER A 145 7.82 -21.45 -10.81
N LEU A 146 7.73 -20.58 -11.82
CA LEU A 146 6.65 -20.62 -12.82
C LEU A 146 6.52 -21.96 -13.56
N ALA A 147 7.64 -22.53 -14.02
CA ALA A 147 7.64 -23.81 -14.71
C ALA A 147 7.13 -24.95 -13.81
N SER A 148 7.56 -24.95 -12.55
CA SER A 148 7.17 -25.94 -11.54
C SER A 148 5.70 -25.80 -11.18
N ILE A 149 5.22 -24.57 -10.99
CA ILE A 149 3.81 -24.26 -10.76
C ILE A 149 2.95 -24.77 -11.93
N ARG A 150 3.35 -24.49 -13.17
CA ARG A 150 2.63 -24.96 -14.37
C ARG A 150 2.58 -26.48 -14.48
N ALA A 151 3.66 -27.17 -14.13
CA ALA A 151 3.69 -28.62 -14.12
C ALA A 151 2.70 -29.20 -13.10
N ARG A 152 2.68 -28.65 -11.88
CA ARG A 152 1.77 -29.07 -10.80
C ARG A 152 0.31 -28.76 -11.10
N LEU A 153 0.01 -27.60 -11.68
CA LEU A 153 -1.34 -27.27 -12.14
C LEU A 153 -1.89 -28.25 -13.18
N LYS A 154 -1.02 -28.98 -13.88
CA LYS A 154 -1.37 -30.03 -14.86
C LYS A 154 -1.34 -31.44 -14.26
N GLU A 155 -1.25 -31.57 -12.94
CA GLU A 155 -1.21 -32.85 -12.22
C GLU A 155 -0.09 -33.79 -12.72
N ARG A 156 1.03 -33.21 -13.19
CA ARG A 156 2.18 -34.01 -13.59
C ARG A 156 2.81 -34.66 -12.35
N PRO A 157 3.25 -35.93 -12.43
CA PRO A 157 3.98 -36.57 -11.35
C PRO A 157 5.19 -35.74 -10.93
N THR A 158 5.36 -35.59 -9.61
CA THR A 158 6.52 -34.90 -9.04
C THR A 158 7.05 -35.70 -7.86
N ASP A 159 8.36 -35.82 -7.76
CA ASP A 159 9.02 -36.61 -6.70
C ASP A 159 8.84 -36.00 -5.29
N THR A 160 8.35 -34.75 -5.21
CA THR A 160 8.21 -34.01 -3.95
C THR A 160 6.96 -33.13 -3.91
N VAL A 161 6.29 -33.15 -2.75
CA VAL A 161 5.30 -32.14 -2.34
C VAL A 161 6.06 -30.85 -2.05
N TYR A 162 5.70 -29.75 -2.71
CA TYR A 162 6.32 -28.45 -2.48
C TYR A 162 5.29 -27.48 -1.91
N ILE A 163 5.67 -26.84 -0.80
CA ILE A 163 4.86 -25.85 -0.10
C ILE A 163 5.68 -24.58 -0.01
N SER A 164 5.11 -23.46 -0.45
CA SER A 164 5.73 -22.14 -0.33
C SER A 164 5.27 -21.48 0.97
N LYS A 165 5.69 -22.05 2.11
CA LYS A 165 5.17 -21.67 3.43
C LYS A 165 5.28 -20.17 3.70
N GLU A 166 6.43 -19.55 3.42
CA GLU A 166 6.60 -18.11 3.66
C GLU A 166 5.62 -17.27 2.82
N LEU A 167 5.45 -17.61 1.54
CA LEU A 167 4.52 -16.91 0.65
C LEU A 167 3.08 -17.09 1.13
N GLU A 168 2.72 -18.31 1.50
CA GLU A 168 1.40 -18.66 2.00
C GLU A 168 1.07 -17.92 3.29
N ASP A 169 1.97 -17.95 4.27
CA ASP A 169 1.83 -17.25 5.55
C ASP A 169 1.62 -15.73 5.31
N ARG A 170 2.37 -15.12 4.37
CA ARG A 170 2.20 -13.69 4.01
C ARG A 170 0.85 -13.39 3.37
N LEU A 171 0.37 -14.24 2.47
CA LEU A 171 -0.92 -14.05 1.80
C LEU A 171 -2.11 -14.30 2.74
N ILE A 172 -1.97 -15.27 3.65
CA ILE A 172 -2.95 -15.51 4.71
C ILE A 172 -2.96 -14.31 5.66
N HIS A 173 -1.78 -13.81 6.05
CA HIS A 173 -1.68 -12.61 6.87
C HIS A 173 -2.36 -11.40 6.23
N PHE A 174 -2.18 -11.16 4.93
CA PHE A 174 -2.88 -10.06 4.23
C PHE A 174 -4.41 -10.15 4.30
N THR A 175 -4.95 -11.38 4.21
CA THR A 175 -6.40 -11.62 4.12
C THR A 175 -7.09 -11.78 5.47
N HIS A 176 -6.36 -12.24 6.49
CA HIS A 176 -6.90 -12.59 7.82
C HIS A 176 -6.27 -11.79 8.96
N GLY A 177 -5.20 -11.04 8.69
CA GLY A 177 -4.46 -10.24 9.66
C GLY A 177 -5.36 -9.27 10.40
N ARG A 178 -5.43 -9.42 11.72
CA ARG A 178 -6.21 -8.55 12.59
C ARG A 178 -5.67 -8.55 14.01
N LYS A 179 -6.21 -7.63 14.83
CA LYS A 179 -6.00 -7.67 16.27
C LYS A 179 -6.71 -8.90 16.84
N LEU A 180 -5.94 -9.79 17.46
CA LEU A 180 -6.47 -10.96 18.16
C LEU A 180 -6.92 -10.58 19.57
N GLN A 181 -8.01 -11.20 20.03
CA GLN A 181 -8.46 -11.05 21.41
C GLN A 181 -7.57 -11.84 22.36
N ARG A 182 -7.55 -11.43 23.63
CA ARG A 182 -6.79 -12.14 24.66
C ARG A 182 -7.34 -13.57 24.81
N LYS A 183 -6.46 -14.58 24.71
CA LYS A 183 -6.79 -16.03 24.73
C LYS A 183 -7.58 -16.54 23.52
N GLU A 184 -7.67 -15.76 22.45
CA GLU A 184 -8.23 -16.25 21.20
C GLU A 184 -7.31 -17.33 20.59
N VAL A 185 -7.88 -18.45 20.16
CA VAL A 185 -7.16 -19.51 19.45
C VAL A 185 -7.24 -19.19 17.95
N ALA A 186 -6.15 -18.65 17.41
CA ALA A 186 -6.00 -18.36 16.00
C ALA A 186 -4.58 -18.73 15.55
N ASP A 187 -4.39 -18.96 14.25
CA ASP A 187 -3.06 -19.13 13.68
C ASP A 187 -2.23 -17.85 13.95
N PRO A 188 -0.96 -17.97 14.41
CA PRO A 188 -0.07 -16.83 14.57
C PRO A 188 0.00 -15.90 13.35
N VAL A 189 -0.16 -16.41 12.13
CA VAL A 189 -0.14 -15.57 10.92
C VAL A 189 -1.34 -14.62 10.84
N HIS A 190 -2.43 -14.86 11.58
CA HIS A 190 -3.58 -13.95 11.68
C HIS A 190 -3.34 -12.77 12.62
N ALA A 191 -2.27 -12.78 13.42
CA ALA A 191 -1.96 -11.66 14.29
C ALA A 191 -1.42 -10.49 13.48
N ALA A 192 -2.08 -9.33 13.53
CA ALA A 192 -1.57 -8.09 12.95
C ALA A 192 -0.21 -7.73 13.54
N LYS A 193 0.70 -7.25 12.70
CA LYS A 193 2.01 -6.76 13.13
C LYS A 193 1.89 -5.35 13.70
N GLN A 194 2.91 -4.92 14.43
CA GLN A 194 3.03 -3.51 14.79
C GLN A 194 3.30 -2.69 13.53
N ILE A 195 2.71 -1.49 13.44
CA ILE A 195 2.88 -0.64 12.25
C ILE A 195 4.36 -0.39 11.92
N ARG A 196 5.20 -0.22 12.96
CA ARG A 196 6.65 -0.08 12.83
C ARG A 196 7.28 -1.19 11.99
N GLU A 197 6.85 -2.45 12.16
CA GLU A 197 7.38 -3.59 11.41
C GLU A 197 7.06 -3.49 9.91
N TYR A 198 5.87 -2.98 9.55
CA TYR A 198 5.53 -2.75 8.14
C TYR A 198 6.32 -1.58 7.55
N LEU A 199 6.49 -0.50 8.32
CA LEU A 199 7.28 0.67 7.91
C LEU A 199 8.76 0.33 7.71
N ASP A 200 9.33 -0.53 8.56
CA ASP A 200 10.69 -1.05 8.39
C ASP A 200 10.84 -1.78 7.04
N GLY A 201 9.80 -2.51 6.61
CA GLY A 201 9.76 -3.14 5.29
C GLY A 201 9.79 -2.13 4.14
N LEU A 202 9.05 -1.02 4.24
CA LEU A 202 9.10 0.06 3.25
C LEU A 202 10.47 0.71 3.19
N GLN A 203 11.07 1.00 4.35
CA GLN A 203 12.40 1.59 4.43
C GLN A 203 13.48 0.68 3.82
N GLN A 204 13.41 -0.64 4.08
CA GLN A 204 14.31 -1.62 3.48
C GLN A 204 14.20 -1.70 1.94
N LEU A 205 13.04 -1.32 1.39
CA LEU A 205 12.81 -1.21 -0.05
C LEU A 205 13.20 0.16 -0.63
N GLY A 206 13.75 1.05 0.19
CA GLY A 206 14.30 2.33 -0.24
C GLY A 206 13.34 3.52 -0.10
N VAL A 207 12.21 3.37 0.61
CA VAL A 207 11.33 4.50 0.91
C VAL A 207 11.96 5.35 2.02
N ALA A 208 12.50 6.51 1.67
CA ALA A 208 13.17 7.43 2.59
C ALA A 208 12.19 8.03 3.62
N ASP A 209 12.68 8.23 4.85
CA ASP A 209 12.03 8.96 5.94
C ASP A 209 10.58 8.53 6.29
N VAL A 210 10.19 7.30 5.94
CA VAL A 210 8.82 6.81 6.12
C VAL A 210 8.35 6.81 7.57
N HIS A 211 9.26 6.58 8.53
CA HIS A 211 8.94 6.67 9.96
C HIS A 211 8.70 8.11 10.42
N ALA A 212 9.43 9.07 9.85
CA ALA A 212 9.27 10.48 10.17
C ALA A 212 7.94 11.01 9.60
N LEU A 213 7.61 10.63 8.35
CA LEU A 213 6.28 10.89 7.76
C LEU A 213 5.18 10.32 8.66
N TYR A 214 5.31 9.06 9.08
CA TYR A 214 4.31 8.43 9.95
C TYR A 214 4.15 9.16 11.29
N GLY A 215 5.26 9.63 11.87
CA GLY A 215 5.27 10.42 13.10
C GLY A 215 4.50 11.73 12.98
N GLU A 216 4.73 12.47 11.90
CA GLU A 216 4.01 13.72 11.60
C GLU A 216 2.53 13.48 11.32
N LEU A 217 2.20 12.43 10.57
CA LEU A 217 0.81 12.01 10.36
C LEU A 217 0.10 11.70 11.68
N CYS A 218 0.78 10.99 12.59
CA CYS A 218 0.25 10.65 13.91
C CYS A 218 0.12 11.85 14.85
N SER A 219 1.05 12.82 14.76
CA SER A 219 1.00 14.00 15.62
C SER A 219 -0.24 14.84 15.33
N ILE A 220 -0.69 14.94 14.08
CA ILE A 220 -1.90 15.70 13.76
C ILE A 220 -3.18 14.87 13.94
N THR A 221 -3.15 13.57 13.64
CA THR A 221 -4.36 12.73 13.65
C THR A 221 -4.78 12.22 15.04
N HIS A 222 -3.92 12.37 16.05
CA HIS A 222 -4.24 12.08 17.44
C HIS A 222 -4.19 13.34 18.30
N PRO A 223 -4.87 13.37 19.47
CA PRO A 223 -4.74 14.47 20.41
C PRO A 223 -3.28 14.68 20.84
N SER A 224 -2.71 15.81 20.42
CA SER A 224 -1.31 16.18 20.67
C SER A 224 -1.15 17.71 20.77
N ALA A 225 0.02 18.18 21.19
CA ALA A 225 0.32 19.60 21.14
C ALA A 225 0.34 20.12 19.70
N GLU A 226 0.91 19.36 18.77
CA GLU A 226 1.02 19.67 17.35
C GLU A 226 -0.37 19.87 16.72
N SER A 227 -1.35 19.04 17.08
CA SER A 227 -2.73 19.18 16.61
C SER A 227 -3.41 20.47 17.08
N VAL A 228 -3.02 21.02 18.24
CA VAL A 228 -3.50 22.30 18.77
C VAL A 228 -2.75 23.46 18.13
N LEU A 229 -1.45 23.31 17.92
CA LEU A 229 -0.56 24.32 17.35
C LEU A 229 -0.88 24.67 15.90
N ILE A 230 -1.70 23.85 15.21
CA ILE A 230 -2.28 24.20 13.92
C ILE A 230 -3.14 25.48 14.01
N TRP A 231 -3.89 25.64 15.10
CA TRP A 231 -4.85 26.75 15.25
C TRP A 231 -4.39 27.82 16.21
N PHE A 232 -3.44 27.53 17.09
CA PHE A 232 -2.98 28.48 18.08
C PHE A 232 -1.46 28.54 18.18
N GLU A 233 -0.94 29.75 18.33
CA GLU A 233 0.46 29.99 18.65
C GLU A 233 0.59 30.59 20.05
N GLY A 234 1.58 30.15 20.80
CA GLY A 234 1.91 30.70 22.11
C GLY A 234 3.12 31.63 22.02
N THR A 235 2.95 32.91 22.34
CA THR A 235 4.04 33.87 22.43
C THR A 235 4.30 34.25 23.88
N LYS A 236 5.58 34.34 24.27
CA LYS A 236 5.95 34.83 25.60
C LYS A 236 5.99 36.36 25.58
N GLU A 237 5.14 36.99 26.37
CA GLU A 237 5.08 38.44 26.53
C GLU A 237 5.33 38.79 28.00
N ALA A 238 6.48 39.41 28.27
CA ALA A 238 6.98 39.66 29.62
C ALA A 238 6.98 38.40 30.51
N GLN A 239 6.06 38.31 31.47
CA GLN A 239 5.94 37.20 32.42
C GLN A 239 4.82 36.21 32.06
N GLU A 240 4.12 36.41 30.94
CA GLU A 240 2.96 35.63 30.54
C GLU A 240 3.22 34.88 29.22
N VAL A 241 2.44 33.81 28.98
CA VAL A 241 2.35 33.12 27.68
C VAL A 241 0.96 33.37 27.14
N ILE A 242 0.88 34.11 26.04
CA ILE A 242 -0.38 34.47 25.39
C ILE A 242 -0.59 33.55 24.20
N TRP A 243 -1.72 32.85 24.20
CA TRP A 243 -2.14 32.00 23.09
C TRP A 243 -3.06 32.79 22.17
N ARG A 244 -2.73 32.83 20.88
CA ARG A 244 -3.53 33.50 19.85
C ARG A 244 -3.85 32.54 18.74
N ARG A 245 -5.02 32.74 18.12
CA ARG A 245 -5.41 31.95 16.96
C ARG A 245 -4.50 32.30 15.78
N THR A 246 -4.02 31.29 15.07
CA THR A 246 -3.24 31.48 13.84
C THR A 246 -4.15 31.90 12.69
N GLU A 247 -3.63 32.73 11.79
CA GLU A 247 -4.28 33.07 10.51
C GLU A 247 -3.82 32.15 9.37
N THR A 248 -3.27 30.98 9.72
CA THR A 248 -2.66 30.06 8.76
C THR A 248 -3.71 29.51 7.79
N ASP A 249 -3.43 29.65 6.50
CA ASP A 249 -4.22 29.02 5.45
C ASP A 249 -3.98 27.50 5.46
N GLN A 250 -5.04 26.73 5.72
CA GLN A 250 -4.98 25.27 5.71
C GLN A 250 -4.52 24.71 4.36
N ARG A 251 -4.83 25.41 3.27
CA ARG A 251 -4.36 25.05 1.95
C ARG A 251 -2.83 25.14 1.85
N GLU A 252 -2.25 26.23 2.32
CA GLU A 252 -0.78 26.40 2.31
C GLU A 252 -0.13 25.32 3.16
N CYS A 253 -0.73 24.95 4.30
CA CYS A 253 -0.26 23.82 5.12
C CYS A 253 -0.31 22.48 4.36
N ILE A 254 -1.41 22.19 3.66
CA ILE A 254 -1.54 20.96 2.85
C ILE A 254 -0.49 20.94 1.75
N GLU A 255 -0.32 22.05 1.01
CA GLU A 255 0.66 22.15 -0.08
C GLU A 255 2.09 22.02 0.44
N LYS A 256 2.41 22.64 1.58
CA LYS A 256 3.70 22.49 2.24
C LYS A 256 3.94 21.04 2.65
N PHE A 257 2.99 20.42 3.35
CA PHE A 257 3.08 19.02 3.76
C PHE A 257 3.33 18.07 2.58
N LEU A 258 2.56 18.20 1.49
CA LEU A 258 2.72 17.34 0.32
C LEU A 258 4.06 17.57 -0.41
N ASN A 259 4.58 18.80 -0.41
CA ASN A 259 5.89 19.12 -0.97
C ASN A 259 7.04 18.56 -0.12
N ASP A 260 6.98 18.74 1.20
CA ASP A 260 8.01 18.28 2.14
C ASP A 260 8.20 16.76 2.06
N TRP A 261 7.10 16.03 1.85
CA TRP A 261 7.09 14.57 1.79
C TRP A 261 7.03 13.99 0.39
N LYS A 262 7.28 14.78 -0.66
CA LYS A 262 7.11 14.35 -2.06
C LYS A 262 7.90 13.08 -2.41
N GLU A 263 9.16 12.98 -2.01
CA GLU A 263 10.00 11.81 -2.31
C GLU A 263 9.50 10.56 -1.58
N THR A 264 9.17 10.68 -0.28
CA THR A 264 8.58 9.60 0.51
C THR A 264 7.23 9.17 -0.09
N ASN A 265 6.37 10.11 -0.47
CA ASN A 265 5.07 9.84 -1.09
C ASN A 265 5.22 9.06 -2.40
N GLU A 266 6.19 9.39 -3.24
CA GLU A 266 6.51 8.61 -4.44
C GLU A 266 6.93 7.18 -4.09
N GLY A 267 7.80 7.01 -3.09
CA GLY A 267 8.22 5.69 -2.61
C GLY A 267 7.05 4.85 -2.08
N VAL A 268 6.19 5.45 -1.25
CA VAL A 268 4.98 4.81 -0.69
C VAL A 268 4.01 4.42 -1.81
N PHE A 269 3.79 5.32 -2.77
CA PHE A 269 2.91 5.07 -3.90
C PHE A 269 3.40 3.89 -4.76
N ASN A 270 4.70 3.87 -5.08
CA ASN A 270 5.30 2.75 -5.81
C ASN A 270 5.18 1.44 -5.02
N ALA A 271 5.44 1.47 -3.72
CA ALA A 271 5.32 0.29 -2.85
C ALA A 271 3.88 -0.25 -2.76
N ALA A 272 2.88 0.63 -2.86
CA ALA A 272 1.46 0.25 -2.84
C ALA A 272 1.05 -0.53 -4.10
N PHE A 273 1.40 -0.04 -5.29
CA PHE A 273 0.83 -0.54 -6.55
C PHE A 273 1.75 -1.48 -7.33
N VAL A 274 3.06 -1.21 -7.36
CA VAL A 274 4.00 -1.89 -8.26
C VAL A 274 4.06 -3.40 -7.99
N PRO A 275 4.18 -3.89 -6.74
CA PRO A 275 4.16 -5.34 -6.48
C PRO A 275 2.87 -6.02 -6.96
N ALA A 276 1.72 -5.36 -6.78
CA ALA A 276 0.43 -5.89 -7.23
C ALA A 276 0.37 -5.95 -8.77
N PHE A 277 0.81 -4.89 -9.46
CA PHE A 277 0.82 -4.83 -10.92
C PHE A 277 1.77 -5.85 -11.54
N MET A 278 2.98 -6.00 -10.99
CA MET A 278 3.92 -7.05 -11.40
C MET A 278 3.30 -8.45 -11.24
N SER A 279 2.65 -8.70 -10.11
CA SER A 279 1.99 -9.99 -9.81
C SER A 279 0.82 -10.25 -10.76
N LEU A 280 -0.09 -9.32 -10.95
CA LEU A 280 -1.22 -9.46 -11.88
C LEU A 280 -0.73 -9.73 -13.31
N ARG A 281 0.32 -9.03 -13.76
CA ARG A 281 0.92 -9.27 -15.10
C ARG A 281 1.54 -10.67 -15.21
N HIS A 282 2.05 -11.24 -14.12
CA HIS A 282 2.48 -12.65 -14.08
C HIS A 282 1.31 -13.60 -14.22
N LEU A 283 0.23 -13.34 -13.48
CA LEU A 283 -0.94 -14.20 -13.47
C LEU A 283 -1.62 -14.28 -14.84
N HIS A 284 -1.46 -13.27 -15.71
CA HIS A 284 -1.87 -13.33 -17.12
C HIS A 284 -1.22 -14.48 -17.92
N LYS A 285 -0.18 -15.13 -17.39
CA LYS A 285 0.45 -16.32 -18.00
C LYS A 285 -0.26 -17.63 -17.66
N LEU A 286 -1.36 -17.57 -16.89
CA LEU A 286 -2.21 -18.68 -16.45
C LEU A 286 -3.66 -18.45 -16.92
N ASP A 287 -4.34 -19.50 -17.36
CA ASP A 287 -5.58 -19.34 -18.15
C ASP A 287 -6.88 -19.47 -17.37
N PHE A 288 -6.82 -19.44 -16.04
CA PHE A 288 -7.99 -19.61 -15.17
C PHE A 288 -8.32 -18.36 -14.33
N LEU A 289 -7.63 -17.25 -14.58
CA LEU A 289 -7.90 -15.95 -13.97
C LEU A 289 -8.21 -14.91 -15.06
N PRO A 290 -8.91 -13.81 -14.70
CA PRO A 290 -9.19 -12.74 -15.64
C PRO A 290 -7.90 -12.14 -16.20
N LYS A 291 -7.93 -11.75 -17.47
CA LYS A 291 -6.84 -11.01 -18.09
C LYS A 291 -7.18 -9.53 -18.05
N ILE A 292 -6.18 -8.70 -17.82
CA ILE A 292 -6.27 -7.24 -17.77
C ILE A 292 -5.34 -6.67 -18.86
N PRO A 293 -5.79 -6.59 -20.13
CA PRO A 293 -4.93 -6.17 -21.24
C PRO A 293 -4.25 -4.83 -21.03
N GLU A 294 -4.94 -3.88 -20.39
CA GLU A 294 -4.51 -2.52 -20.11
C GLU A 294 -3.26 -2.50 -19.21
N LEU A 295 -3.05 -3.50 -18.35
CA LEU A 295 -1.86 -3.61 -17.50
C LEU A 295 -0.55 -3.69 -18.31
N LYS A 296 -0.62 -4.02 -19.60
CA LYS A 296 0.55 -3.99 -20.50
C LYS A 296 1.05 -2.57 -20.79
N SER A 297 0.20 -1.55 -20.67
CA SER A 297 0.59 -0.15 -20.90
C SER A 297 1.39 0.44 -19.73
N PHE A 298 1.28 -0.17 -18.54
CA PHE A 298 2.05 0.28 -17.38
C PHE A 298 3.55 -0.07 -17.56
N PRO A 299 4.46 0.91 -17.43
CA PRO A 299 5.86 0.76 -17.83
C PRO A 299 6.71 0.07 -16.76
N LEU A 300 6.42 -1.21 -16.50
CA LEU A 300 7.12 -2.00 -15.48
C LEU A 300 8.62 -2.13 -15.76
N GLU A 301 9.06 -2.01 -17.01
CA GLU A 301 10.46 -1.98 -17.45
C GLU A 301 11.29 -0.87 -16.81
N ASN A 302 10.65 0.18 -16.27
CA ASN A 302 11.34 1.24 -15.54
C ASN A 302 11.73 0.81 -14.11
N PHE A 303 11.18 -0.29 -13.60
CA PHE A 303 11.46 -0.78 -12.25
C PHE A 303 12.56 -1.86 -12.29
N PRO A 304 13.69 -1.69 -11.58
CA PRO A 304 14.79 -2.66 -11.60
C PRO A 304 14.38 -4.09 -11.22
N ALA A 305 13.44 -4.22 -10.27
CA ALA A 305 12.90 -5.52 -9.87
C ALA A 305 12.25 -6.27 -11.05
N TRP A 306 11.52 -5.56 -11.92
CA TRP A 306 10.85 -6.16 -13.09
C TRP A 306 11.84 -6.75 -14.07
N LYS A 307 12.97 -6.08 -14.33
CA LYS A 307 14.00 -6.59 -15.27
C LYS A 307 14.56 -7.94 -14.82
N THR A 308 14.76 -8.11 -13.52
CA THR A 308 15.19 -9.38 -12.92
C THR A 308 14.13 -10.47 -13.10
N ILE A 309 12.88 -10.11 -12.84
CA ILE A 309 11.72 -10.99 -12.92
C ILE A 309 11.47 -11.44 -14.38
N GLU A 310 11.45 -10.52 -15.34
CA GLU A 310 11.20 -10.80 -16.76
C GLU A 310 12.22 -11.78 -17.36
N ARG A 311 13.50 -11.65 -16.98
CA ARG A 311 14.55 -12.60 -17.36
C ARG A 311 14.30 -14.02 -16.85
N GLN A 312 13.62 -14.19 -15.72
CA GLN A 312 13.29 -15.51 -15.18
C GLN A 312 12.09 -16.15 -15.88
N ILE A 313 11.13 -15.33 -16.35
CA ILE A 313 9.94 -15.82 -17.07
C ILE A 313 10.28 -16.28 -18.50
N THR A 314 11.28 -15.67 -19.12
CA THR A 314 11.63 -15.88 -20.53
C THR A 314 12.56 -17.09 -20.75
N LYS A 315 13.09 -17.66 -19.66
CA LYS A 315 13.83 -18.93 -19.65
C LYS A 315 12.88 -20.12 -19.60
#